data_AF-A0A4Q8AHE5-F1
#
_entry.id   AF-A0A4Q8AHE5-F1
#
_cell.length_a   1.000
_cell.length_b   1.000
_cell.length_c   1.000
_cell.angle_alpha   90.00
_cell.angle_beta   90.00
_cell.angle_gamma   90.00
#
_symmetry.space_group_name_H-M   'P 1'
#
loop_
_entity.id
_entity.type
_entity.pdbx_description
1 polymer ?
#
loop_
_entity_poly.entity_id
_entity_poly.type
_entity_poly.pdbx_seq_one_letter_code
_entity_poly.pdbx_strand_id
1 'polypeptide(L)'
;MTGDDSLGPAEIELPDAPTVREALASANRDEVADLVLRHPESPLAWAELSDIAHADGRVLDAYAYALVAHARAGDALQDAGWQPGDAVPWRLRSNRGVLRAAYALRRSASAIGAHDEADRLGDFLQSVDPTAVGRIEVKYTTTQLLPVITPEMIAAATPPTEVSTGSTTMVIRGED
;
A
#
# COMPACT_ATOMS: atom_id res chain seq x y z
N MET A 1 34.51 -38.12 2.59
CA MET A 1 33.92 -37.41 3.75
C MET A 1 33.07 -36.28 3.20
N THR A 2 31.89 -36.61 2.68
CA THR A 2 30.94 -35.64 2.12
C THR A 2 30.03 -35.20 3.26
N GLY A 3 30.47 -34.14 3.97
CA GLY A 3 29.65 -33.47 4.96
C GLY A 3 28.65 -32.58 4.24
N ASP A 4 27.39 -33.00 4.32
CA ASP A 4 26.16 -32.23 4.23
C ASP A 4 26.35 -30.70 4.31
N ASP A 5 26.15 -30.01 3.18
CA ASP A 5 26.12 -28.55 3.06
C ASP A 5 24.66 -28.06 2.94
N SER A 6 23.81 -28.55 3.85
CA SER A 6 22.44 -28.06 4.00
C SER A 6 22.41 -26.78 4.84
N LEU A 7 23.18 -25.77 4.43
CA LEU A 7 22.95 -24.41 4.90
C LEU A 7 21.78 -23.87 4.07
N GLY A 8 20.66 -23.53 4.72
CA GLY A 8 19.54 -22.87 4.06
C GLY A 8 19.98 -21.57 3.35
N PRO A 9 19.09 -20.92 2.59
CA PRO A 9 19.43 -19.69 1.87
C PRO A 9 20.07 -18.68 2.82
N ALA A 10 21.13 -18.01 2.37
CA ALA A 10 21.77 -16.97 3.17
C ALA A 10 20.74 -15.87 3.45
N GLU A 11 20.71 -15.38 4.69
CA GLU A 11 19.78 -14.32 5.08
C GLU A 11 20.47 -12.97 4.99
N ILE A 12 19.87 -12.06 4.24
CA ILE A 12 20.33 -10.68 4.14
C ILE A 12 19.64 -9.84 5.21
N GLU A 13 20.43 -9.10 5.98
CA GLU A 13 19.97 -8.03 6.86
C GLU A 13 20.42 -6.70 6.25
N LEU A 14 19.45 -5.85 5.90
CA LEU A 14 19.75 -4.51 5.41
C LEU A 14 20.18 -3.58 6.56
N PRO A 15 20.93 -2.50 6.27
CA PRO A 15 21.14 -1.42 7.23
C PRO A 15 19.81 -0.87 7.76
N ASP A 16 19.65 -0.76 9.09
CA ASP A 16 18.44 -0.17 9.66
C ASP A 16 18.41 1.34 9.41
N ALA A 17 17.21 1.87 9.21
CA ALA A 17 16.93 3.30 9.06
C ALA A 17 15.92 3.72 10.14
N PRO A 18 16.33 3.72 11.42
CA PRO A 18 15.41 3.96 12.54
C PRO A 18 14.71 5.32 12.45
N THR A 19 15.42 6.34 11.97
CA THR A 19 14.90 7.71 11.80
C THR A 19 13.69 7.76 10.88
N VAL A 20 13.76 7.13 9.70
CA VAL A 20 12.63 7.09 8.75
C VAL A 20 11.49 6.27 9.32
N ARG A 21 11.79 5.13 9.92
CA ARG A 21 10.78 4.24 10.53
C ARG A 21 10.01 4.92 11.66
N GLU A 22 10.71 5.66 12.51
CA GLU A 22 10.12 6.39 13.64
C GLU A 22 9.33 7.62 13.17
N ALA A 23 9.85 8.34 12.18
CA ALA A 23 9.11 9.42 11.54
C ALA A 23 7.81 8.91 10.92
N LEU A 24 7.84 7.81 10.16
CA LEU A 24 6.62 7.20 9.59
C LEU A 24 5.63 6.71 10.66
N ALA A 25 6.12 6.20 11.79
CA ALA A 25 5.26 5.71 12.86
C ALA A 25 4.49 6.83 13.59
N SER A 26 4.97 8.07 13.48
CA SER A 26 4.37 9.25 14.12
C SER A 26 3.75 10.24 13.13
N ALA A 27 4.03 10.08 11.83
CA ALA A 27 3.56 10.97 10.78
C ALA A 27 2.06 10.82 10.51
N ASN A 28 1.41 11.94 10.20
CA ASN A 28 0.12 11.96 9.54
C ASN A 28 0.27 11.64 8.05
N ARG A 29 -0.83 11.26 7.38
CA ARG A 29 -0.81 10.87 5.95
C ARG A 29 -0.28 11.99 5.05
N ASP A 30 -0.64 13.23 5.33
CA ASP A 30 -0.25 14.42 4.59
C ASP A 30 1.25 14.78 4.76
N GLU A 31 1.90 14.30 5.82
CA GLU A 31 3.33 14.55 6.10
C GLU A 31 4.27 13.57 5.38
N VAL A 32 3.74 12.47 4.83
CA VAL A 32 4.57 11.41 4.21
C VAL A 32 5.29 11.90 2.96
N ALA A 33 4.69 12.80 2.18
CA ALA A 33 5.34 13.39 1.01
C ALA A 33 6.59 14.20 1.42
N ASP A 34 6.51 15.01 2.48
CA ASP A 34 7.65 15.75 3.01
C ASP A 34 8.72 14.82 3.58
N LEU A 35 8.32 13.69 4.15
CA LEU A 35 9.27 12.68 4.61
C LEU A 35 10.04 12.05 3.44
N VAL A 36 9.36 11.75 2.33
CA VAL A 36 10.02 11.30 1.09
C VAL A 36 11.00 12.34 0.58
N LEU A 37 10.66 13.63 0.60
CA LEU A 37 11.59 14.70 0.20
C LEU A 37 12.83 14.78 1.10
N ARG A 38 12.70 14.48 2.39
CA ARG A 38 13.82 14.45 3.34
C ARG A 38 14.66 13.17 3.28
N HIS A 39 14.05 12.07 2.83
CA HIS A 39 14.68 10.75 2.74
C HIS A 39 14.40 10.09 1.38
N PRO A 40 14.82 10.71 0.27
CA PRO A 40 14.48 10.23 -1.07
C PRO A 40 15.06 8.85 -1.37
N GLU A 41 16.11 8.43 -0.65
CA GLU A 41 16.72 7.10 -0.69
C GLU A 41 15.90 6.00 -0.03
N SER A 42 14.92 6.33 0.81
CA SER A 42 14.23 5.33 1.61
C SER A 42 13.15 4.58 0.82
N PRO A 43 13.31 3.27 0.54
CA PRO A 43 12.25 2.49 -0.09
C PRO A 43 10.99 2.43 0.77
N LEU A 44 11.13 2.47 2.10
CA LEU A 44 10.02 2.42 3.04
C LEU A 44 9.13 3.68 2.96
N ALA A 45 9.73 4.86 2.83
CA ALA A 45 8.97 6.12 2.70
C ALA A 45 8.18 6.17 1.38
N TRP A 46 8.81 5.76 0.27
CA TRP A 46 8.12 5.66 -1.02
C TRP A 46 7.00 4.61 -1.03
N ALA A 47 7.21 3.46 -0.36
CA ALA A 47 6.18 2.44 -0.23
C ALA A 47 4.97 2.95 0.57
N GLU A 48 5.18 3.71 1.64
CA GLU A 48 4.08 4.34 2.39
C GLU A 48 3.32 5.35 1.52
N LEU A 49 4.03 6.17 0.74
CA LEU A 49 3.40 7.13 -0.16
C LEU A 49 2.55 6.42 -1.25
N SER A 50 3.02 5.29 -1.76
CA SER A 50 2.24 4.42 -2.66
C SER A 50 0.99 3.84 -1.98
N ASP A 51 1.09 3.40 -0.72
CA ASP A 51 -0.05 2.88 0.04
C ASP A 51 -1.12 3.96 0.25
N ILE A 52 -0.70 5.19 0.56
CA ILE A 52 -1.62 6.34 0.70
C ILE A 52 -2.31 6.64 -0.64
N ALA A 53 -1.54 6.78 -1.72
CA ALA A 53 -2.10 7.03 -3.05
C ALA A 53 -3.10 5.94 -3.48
N HIS A 54 -2.81 4.68 -3.15
CA HIS A 54 -3.74 3.59 -3.41
C HIS A 54 -5.03 3.70 -2.59
N ALA A 55 -4.92 3.99 -1.30
CA ALA A 55 -6.09 4.17 -0.43
C ALA A 55 -6.97 5.35 -0.89
N ASP A 56 -6.38 6.37 -1.49
CA ASP A 56 -7.08 7.51 -2.08
C ASP A 56 -7.66 7.23 -3.49
N GLY A 57 -7.46 6.03 -4.04
CA GLY A 57 -7.89 5.67 -5.39
C GLY A 57 -7.04 6.30 -6.51
N ARG A 58 -5.89 6.89 -6.19
CA ARG A 58 -4.94 7.47 -7.17
C ARG A 58 -4.07 6.36 -7.76
N VAL A 59 -4.67 5.53 -8.62
CA VAL A 59 -4.07 4.29 -9.15
C VAL A 59 -2.71 4.52 -9.82
N LEU A 60 -2.61 5.53 -10.70
CA LEU A 60 -1.36 5.82 -11.42
C LEU A 60 -0.26 6.34 -10.48
N ASP A 61 -0.61 7.22 -9.53
CA ASP A 61 0.34 7.74 -8.53
C ASP A 61 0.87 6.60 -7.66
N ALA A 62 -0.01 5.69 -7.21
CA ALA A 62 0.39 4.53 -6.42
C ALA A 62 1.41 3.66 -7.16
N TYR A 63 1.19 3.41 -8.46
CA TYR A 63 2.12 2.66 -9.29
C TYR A 63 3.46 3.40 -9.48
N ALA A 64 3.42 4.70 -9.79
CA ALA A 64 4.61 5.51 -9.97
C ALA A 64 5.48 5.58 -8.71
N TYR A 65 4.87 5.78 -7.53
CA TYR A 65 5.59 5.77 -6.26
C TYR A 65 6.14 4.39 -5.92
N ALA A 66 5.41 3.31 -6.23
CA ALA A 66 5.87 1.95 -6.00
C ALA A 66 7.06 1.56 -6.88
N LEU A 67 7.11 2.02 -8.12
CA LEU A 67 8.27 1.84 -9.00
C LEU A 67 9.53 2.46 -8.38
N VAL A 68 9.43 3.69 -7.86
CA VAL A 68 10.55 4.34 -7.18
C VAL A 68 10.93 3.56 -5.91
N ALA A 69 9.94 3.16 -5.11
CA ALA A 69 10.18 2.35 -3.90
C ALA A 69 10.95 1.06 -4.23
N HIS A 70 10.54 0.35 -5.28
CA HIS A 70 11.13 -0.91 -5.69
C HIS A 70 12.55 -0.73 -6.24
N ALA A 71 12.79 0.34 -7.00
CA ALA A 71 14.14 0.68 -7.48
C ALA A 71 15.09 0.93 -6.29
N ARG A 72 14.70 1.75 -5.31
CA ARG A 72 15.53 2.01 -4.12
C ARG A 72 15.73 0.77 -3.25
N ALA A 73 14.72 -0.11 -3.22
CA ALA A 73 14.85 -1.40 -2.55
C ALA A 73 15.87 -2.30 -3.24
N GLY A 74 15.91 -2.30 -4.57
CA GLY A 74 16.91 -2.99 -5.38
C GLY A 74 18.32 -2.46 -5.11
N ASP A 75 18.50 -1.13 -5.10
CA ASP A 75 19.78 -0.50 -4.76
C ASP A 75 20.25 -0.94 -3.36
N ALA A 76 19.36 -0.91 -2.36
CA ALA A 76 19.68 -1.28 -0.99
C ALA A 76 20.01 -2.78 -0.83
N LEU A 77 19.37 -3.66 -1.61
CA LEU A 77 19.71 -5.09 -1.66
C LEU A 77 21.09 -5.30 -2.29
N GLN A 78 21.38 -4.60 -3.40
CA GLN A 78 22.67 -4.70 -4.07
C GLN A 78 23.81 -4.23 -3.15
N ASP A 79 23.62 -3.11 -2.45
CA ASP A 79 24.59 -2.59 -1.48
C ASP A 79 24.80 -3.54 -0.29
N ALA A 80 23.78 -4.29 0.09
CA ALA A 80 23.84 -5.34 1.11
C ALA A 80 24.43 -6.68 0.59
N GLY A 81 24.78 -6.76 -0.70
CA GLY A 81 25.37 -7.95 -1.31
C GLY A 81 24.39 -9.06 -1.64
N TRP A 82 23.08 -8.79 -1.62
CA TRP A 82 22.03 -9.79 -1.91
C TRP A 82 22.21 -10.44 -3.28
N GLN A 83 22.06 -11.76 -3.34
CA GLN A 83 22.03 -12.54 -4.57
C GLN A 83 20.66 -13.21 -4.76
N PRO A 84 20.27 -13.51 -6.01
CA PRO A 84 19.07 -14.31 -6.27
C PRO A 84 19.11 -15.64 -5.51
N GLY A 85 18.11 -15.89 -4.68
CA GLY A 85 18.01 -17.07 -3.81
C GLY A 85 18.29 -16.78 -2.34
N ASP A 86 18.92 -15.66 -2.02
CA ASP A 86 19.09 -15.23 -0.63
C ASP A 86 17.74 -14.79 -0.03
N ALA A 87 17.52 -15.18 1.21
CA ALA A 87 16.33 -14.81 1.96
C ALA A 87 16.42 -13.35 2.44
N VAL A 88 15.27 -12.67 2.46
CA VAL A 88 15.12 -11.31 3.00
C VAL A 88 14.01 -11.35 4.04
N PRO A 89 14.28 -11.80 5.28
CA PRO A 89 13.23 -12.15 6.21
C PRO A 89 12.50 -10.94 6.80
N TRP A 90 11.16 -10.97 6.81
CA TRP A 90 10.29 -9.95 7.38
C TRP A 90 10.51 -9.70 8.87
N ARG A 91 10.99 -10.72 9.60
CA ARG A 91 11.26 -10.60 11.04
C ARG A 91 12.31 -9.53 11.33
N LEU A 92 13.23 -9.29 10.39
CA LEU A 92 14.21 -8.22 10.45
C LEU A 92 13.52 -6.91 10.06
N ARG A 93 13.57 -5.92 10.96
CA ARG A 93 12.83 -4.67 10.77
C ARG A 93 13.36 -3.85 9.60
N SER A 94 14.67 -3.85 9.40
CA SER A 94 15.36 -3.16 8.30
C SER A 94 14.89 -3.65 6.93
N ASN A 95 14.64 -4.95 6.79
CA ASN A 95 14.18 -5.58 5.55
C ASN A 95 12.76 -5.20 5.12
N ARG A 96 11.93 -4.67 6.04
CA ARG A 96 10.52 -4.41 5.75
C ARG A 96 10.32 -3.36 4.67
N GLY A 97 11.26 -2.43 4.50
CA GLY A 97 11.20 -1.44 3.42
C GLY A 97 11.20 -2.10 2.04
N VAL A 98 12.10 -3.06 1.82
CA VAL A 98 12.21 -3.82 0.57
C VAL A 98 10.95 -4.63 0.30
N LEU A 99 10.50 -5.40 1.31
CA LEU A 99 9.32 -6.26 1.16
C LEU A 99 8.04 -5.45 0.92
N ARG A 100 7.88 -4.32 1.62
CA ARG A 100 6.74 -3.41 1.40
C ARG A 100 6.79 -2.76 0.02
N ALA A 101 7.96 -2.35 -0.45
CA ALA A 101 8.12 -1.77 -1.78
C ALA A 101 7.72 -2.76 -2.90
N ALA A 102 8.22 -4.00 -2.83
CA ALA A 102 7.85 -5.04 -3.79
C ALA A 102 6.35 -5.37 -3.75
N TYR A 103 5.76 -5.44 -2.54
CA TYR A 103 4.32 -5.65 -2.40
C TYR A 103 3.49 -4.49 -2.96
N ALA A 104 3.86 -3.24 -2.67
CA ALA A 104 3.17 -2.06 -3.18
C ALA A 104 3.19 -2.02 -4.72
N LEU A 105 4.33 -2.40 -5.33
CA LEU A 105 4.44 -2.49 -6.79
C LEU A 105 3.58 -3.62 -7.34
N ARG A 106 3.61 -4.81 -6.72
CA ARG A 106 2.75 -5.94 -7.11
C ARG A 106 1.27 -5.56 -7.09
N ARG A 107 0.82 -4.92 -6.01
CA ARG A 107 -0.56 -4.45 -5.81
C ARG A 107 -0.93 -3.43 -6.88
N SER A 108 -0.07 -2.46 -7.15
CA SER A 108 -0.35 -1.39 -8.10
C SER A 108 -0.28 -1.86 -9.57
N ALA A 109 0.67 -2.76 -9.90
CA ALA A 109 0.76 -3.41 -11.20
C ALA A 109 -0.52 -4.21 -11.52
N SER A 110 -1.03 -4.97 -10.53
CA SER A 110 -2.30 -5.66 -10.66
C SER A 110 -3.46 -4.70 -10.93
N ALA A 111 -3.49 -3.56 -10.24
CA ALA A 111 -4.56 -2.56 -10.39
C ALA A 111 -4.60 -1.89 -11.77
N ILE A 112 -3.47 -1.83 -12.49
CA ILE A 112 -3.39 -1.28 -13.86
C ILE A 112 -3.45 -2.36 -14.95
N GLY A 113 -3.62 -3.64 -14.58
CA GLY A 113 -3.68 -4.76 -15.53
C GLY A 113 -2.31 -5.29 -15.99
N ALA A 114 -1.21 -4.86 -15.38
CA ALA A 114 0.13 -5.36 -15.65
C ALA A 114 0.41 -6.69 -14.91
N HIS A 115 -0.38 -7.72 -15.22
CA HIS A 115 -0.39 -8.99 -14.48
C HIS A 115 0.95 -9.73 -14.51
N ASP A 116 1.64 -9.76 -15.65
CA ASP A 116 2.96 -10.40 -15.75
C ASP A 116 3.99 -9.79 -14.77
N GLU A 117 3.93 -8.48 -14.53
CA GLU A 117 4.78 -7.81 -13.55
C GLU A 117 4.37 -8.17 -12.11
N ALA A 118 3.07 -8.18 -11.84
CA ALA A 118 2.54 -8.57 -10.54
C ALA A 118 2.92 -10.01 -10.17
N ASP A 119 2.89 -10.94 -11.14
CA ASP A 119 3.26 -12.34 -10.94
C ASP A 119 4.75 -12.47 -10.63
N ARG A 120 5.63 -11.82 -11.39
CA ARG A 120 7.08 -11.80 -11.10
C ARG A 120 7.40 -11.24 -9.71
N LEU A 121 6.69 -10.20 -9.28
CA LEU A 121 6.85 -9.65 -7.93
C LEU A 121 6.28 -10.56 -6.85
N GLY A 122 5.23 -11.32 -7.16
CA GLY A 122 4.69 -12.37 -6.31
C GLY A 122 5.70 -13.50 -6.09
N ASP A 123 6.31 -13.97 -7.17
CA ASP A 123 7.37 -14.98 -7.14
C ASP A 123 8.59 -14.49 -6.35
N PHE A 124 9.00 -13.24 -6.58
CA PHE A 124 10.07 -12.61 -5.80
C PHE A 124 9.74 -12.64 -4.30
N LEU A 125 8.59 -12.11 -3.88
CA LEU A 125 8.18 -12.10 -2.47
C LEU A 125 8.12 -13.51 -1.88
N GLN A 126 7.56 -14.45 -2.62
CA GLN A 126 7.47 -15.86 -2.19
C GLN A 126 8.85 -16.48 -2.01
N SER A 127 9.82 -16.15 -2.87
CA SER A 127 11.18 -16.67 -2.79
C SER A 127 11.98 -16.08 -1.61
N VAL A 128 11.85 -14.79 -1.33
CA VAL A 128 12.66 -14.12 -0.31
C VAL A 128 12.07 -14.19 1.10
N ASP A 129 10.74 -14.22 1.24
CA ASP A 129 10.02 -14.56 2.47
C ASP A 129 8.53 -14.89 2.18
N PRO A 130 8.11 -16.17 2.22
CA PRO A 130 6.75 -16.60 1.89
C PRO A 130 5.68 -16.09 2.86
N THR A 131 6.07 -15.55 4.02
CA THR A 131 5.15 -14.97 5.00
C THR A 131 4.94 -13.47 4.83
N ALA A 132 5.76 -12.81 4.01
CA ALA A 132 5.77 -11.35 3.88
C ALA A 132 4.41 -10.80 3.49
N VAL A 133 3.79 -11.35 2.43
CA VAL A 133 2.48 -10.91 1.93
C VAL A 133 1.41 -10.95 3.03
N GLY A 134 1.26 -12.10 3.70
CA GLY A 134 0.26 -12.23 4.77
C GLY A 134 0.52 -11.29 5.95
N ARG A 135 1.79 -11.05 6.30
CA ARG A 135 2.14 -10.13 7.40
C ARG A 135 1.91 -8.66 7.05
N ILE A 136 2.16 -8.30 5.80
CA ILE A 136 1.85 -6.98 5.23
C ILE A 136 0.34 -6.78 5.34
N GLU A 137 -0.47 -7.66 4.76
CA GLU A 137 -1.93 -7.53 4.70
C GLU A 137 -2.59 -7.46 6.08
N VAL A 138 -2.17 -8.29 7.04
CA VAL A 138 -2.69 -8.24 8.42
C VAL A 138 -2.46 -6.87 9.07
N LYS A 139 -1.36 -6.17 8.75
CA LYS A 139 -1.05 -4.85 9.31
C LYS A 139 -1.99 -3.75 8.76
N TYR A 140 -2.57 -3.92 7.57
CA TYR A 140 -3.46 -2.93 6.96
C TYR A 140 -4.95 -3.15 7.29
N THR A 141 -5.35 -4.37 7.64
CA THR A 141 -6.76 -4.71 7.96
C THR A 141 -7.31 -3.94 9.18
N THR A 142 -6.47 -3.50 10.13
CA THR A 142 -6.95 -2.85 11.36
C THR A 142 -7.26 -1.35 11.19
N THR A 143 -6.74 -0.66 10.17
CA THR A 143 -6.85 0.82 10.06
C THR A 143 -7.29 1.35 8.69
N GLN A 144 -7.26 0.56 7.62
CA GLN A 144 -7.53 1.08 6.27
C GLN A 144 -8.99 0.97 5.79
N LEU A 145 -9.90 0.34 6.54
CA LEU A 145 -11.30 0.17 6.12
C LEU A 145 -12.27 1.24 6.65
N LEU A 146 -11.78 2.31 7.28
CA LEU A 146 -12.60 3.49 7.53
C LEU A 146 -12.35 4.50 6.39
N PRO A 147 -13.24 4.58 5.38
CA PRO A 147 -13.17 5.69 4.44
C PRO A 147 -13.29 6.99 5.23
N VAL A 148 -12.45 7.98 4.89
CA VAL A 148 -12.68 9.36 5.30
C VAL A 148 -13.97 9.79 4.62
N ILE A 149 -15.08 9.77 5.36
CA ILE A 149 -16.35 10.28 4.87
C ILE A 149 -16.19 11.79 4.69
N THR A 150 -16.09 12.25 3.44
CA THR A 150 -16.03 13.68 3.14
C THR A 150 -17.43 14.33 3.27
N PRO A 151 -17.53 15.62 3.60
CA PRO A 151 -18.81 16.33 3.58
C PRO A 151 -19.53 16.24 2.23
N GLU A 152 -18.77 16.14 1.13
CA GLU A 152 -19.30 15.97 -0.22
C GLU A 152 -19.98 14.61 -0.42
N MET A 153 -19.38 13.53 0.09
CA MET A 153 -19.99 12.18 0.07
C MET A 153 -21.29 12.12 0.89
N ILE A 154 -21.38 12.88 1.98
CA ILE A 154 -22.61 12.99 2.79
C ILE A 154 -23.69 13.74 1.99
N ALA A 155 -23.33 14.85 1.35
CA ALA A 155 -24.26 15.65 0.55
C ALA A 155 -24.83 14.86 -0.62
N ALA A 156 -24.01 14.06 -1.31
CA ALA A 156 -24.43 13.21 -2.42
C ALA A 156 -25.39 12.08 -2.02
N ALA A 157 -25.40 11.66 -0.75
CA ALA A 157 -26.26 10.59 -0.25
C ALA A 157 -27.65 11.07 0.20
N THR A 158 -27.93 12.37 0.16
CA THR A 158 -29.24 12.91 0.55
C THR A 158 -30.20 12.87 -0.65
N PRO A 159 -31.28 12.04 -0.63
CA PRO A 159 -32.25 12.05 -1.71
C PRO A 159 -32.98 13.40 -1.78
N PRO A 160 -33.38 13.87 -2.98
CA PRO A 160 -34.12 15.11 -3.10
C PRO A 160 -35.44 15.00 -2.34
N THR A 161 -35.66 15.92 -1.40
CA THR A 161 -36.93 16.06 -0.70
C THR A 161 -37.95 16.64 -1.68
N GLU A 162 -38.76 15.78 -2.31
CA GLU A 162 -39.94 16.24 -3.04
C GLU A 162 -40.98 16.76 -2.04
N VAL A 163 -41.10 18.09 -1.97
CA VAL A 163 -42.21 18.75 -1.27
C VAL A 163 -43.44 18.65 -2.17
N SER A 164 -44.34 17.72 -1.85
CA SER A 164 -45.64 17.59 -2.53
C SER A 164 -46.63 18.62 -2.00
N THR A 165 -46.72 19.78 -2.65
CA THR A 165 -47.82 20.74 -2.46
C THR A 165 -48.98 20.40 -3.39
N GLY A 166 -49.82 19.45 -2.99
CA GLY A 166 -51.11 19.19 -3.63
C GLY A 166 -52.23 20.00 -2.96
N SER A 167 -52.62 21.14 -3.54
CA SER A 167 -53.92 21.77 -3.28
C SER A 167 -54.98 21.11 -4.16
N THR A 168 -55.92 20.38 -3.55
CA THR A 168 -57.12 19.90 -4.24
C THR A 168 -58.34 20.62 -3.65
N THR A 169 -58.85 21.60 -4.40
CA THR A 169 -60.15 22.22 -4.18
C THR A 169 -61.26 21.21 -4.50
N MET A 170 -62.05 20.83 -3.51
CA MET A 170 -63.23 19.97 -3.65
C MET A 170 -64.45 20.83 -4.01
N VAL A 171 -64.98 20.67 -5.22
CA VAL A 171 -66.28 21.22 -5.65
C VAL A 171 -67.31 20.10 -5.53
N ILE A 172 -68.27 20.24 -4.60
CA ILE A 172 -69.41 19.32 -4.46
C ILE A 172 -70.56 19.88 -5.30
N ARG A 173 -70.97 19.15 -6.34
CA ARG A 173 -72.21 19.38 -7.09
C ARG A 173 -73.31 18.55 -6.44
N GLY A 174 -74.41 19.21 -6.05
CA GLY A 174 -75.62 18.55 -5.53
C GLY A 174 -76.61 18.26 -6.66
N GLU A 175 -77.12 17.04 -6.66
CA GLU A 175 -78.41 16.55 -7.18
C GLU A 175 -78.97 15.75 -5.97
N ASP A 176 -80.19 15.89 -5.44
CA ASP A 176 -81.47 16.46 -5.86
C ASP A 176 -82.11 17.29 -4.72
#